data_AF-A0A922HHX5-F1
#
_entry.id   AF-A0A922HHX5-F1
#
_cell.length_a   1.000
_cell.length_b   1.000
_cell.length_c   1.000
_cell.angle_alpha   90.00
_cell.angle_beta   90.00
_cell.angle_gamma   90.00
#
_symmetry.space_group_name_H-M   'P 1'
#
loop_
_entity.id
_entity.type
_entity.pdbx_description
1 polymer ?
#
loop_
_entity_poly.entity_id
_entity_poly.type
_entity_poly.pdbx_seq_one_letter_code
_entity_poly.pdbx_strand_id
1 'polypeptide(L)'
;MIIQRMRQYIYPTNLIRIGDVVQDFFECFKYYVFRLEYSLDDYQNRQIPWTYHTFRRAIWLTLSFWINILIHVYTILEYLWFNLFREILTYKFKVNQLIVKYSHVDDDHLEPEYRRHISCFIHFGNLASNVMNFFIFIALIIFYLLTIYPVLLFYRNDELSLLVLIIFILIITNSLYRIEYMVGQLFVAMKYLLFIIEFFKLQLKRMVTNLQLTIKFGKFSQSHINMRMFWTRFLKEYVQLYYEMAMLNQTISGIYFDIEAISKSAIICGSLFYSKQIQMNVYNTIIVIFFLSPFIYANGLYTRVAQFPLFNQIASRLTIQWLARLQYQKFYKHSIYRSRSLIHDAIKLNLFTQTMSDNRFGISCGQVFFITKFKFVELFLMNFVLILMFYKKFCLL
;
A
#
# COMPACT_ATOMS: atom_id res chain seq x y z
N MET A 1 -34.02 0.52 -27.37
CA MET A 1 -35.31 1.02 -26.83
C MET A 1 -35.36 2.55 -26.67
N ILE A 2 -34.37 3.24 -26.07
CA ILE A 2 -34.40 4.72 -25.88
C ILE A 2 -34.19 5.51 -27.20
N ILE A 3 -33.26 5.09 -28.07
CA ILE A 3 -33.08 5.70 -29.40
C ILE A 3 -34.33 5.54 -30.28
N GLN A 4 -35.14 4.50 -30.05
CA GLN A 4 -36.42 4.31 -30.73
C GLN A 4 -37.51 5.24 -30.18
N ARG A 5 -37.57 5.51 -28.88
CA ARG A 5 -38.45 6.55 -28.32
C ARG A 5 -38.03 7.94 -28.78
N MET A 6 -36.74 8.29 -28.72
CA MET A 6 -36.28 9.60 -29.22
C MET A 6 -36.45 9.77 -30.75
N ARG A 7 -36.37 8.69 -31.54
CA ARG A 7 -36.70 8.76 -32.98
C ARG A 7 -38.17 9.05 -33.26
N GLN A 8 -39.08 8.71 -32.35
CA GLN A 8 -40.51 9.03 -32.51
C GLN A 8 -40.83 10.51 -32.22
N TYR A 9 -39.88 11.27 -31.64
CA TYR A 9 -39.99 12.71 -31.40
C TYR A 9 -39.18 13.55 -32.40
N ILE A 10 -38.81 13.00 -33.55
CA ILE A 10 -38.34 13.83 -34.67
C ILE A 10 -39.57 14.55 -35.23
N TYR A 11 -39.80 15.76 -34.71
CA TYR A 11 -40.96 16.57 -35.04
C TYR A 11 -41.08 16.79 -36.56
N PRO A 12 -42.24 16.55 -37.18
CA PRO A 12 -42.50 17.07 -38.52
C PRO A 12 -42.39 18.59 -38.48
N THR A 13 -41.70 19.17 -39.46
CA THR A 13 -41.17 20.55 -39.49
C THR A 13 -42.20 21.68 -39.34
N ASN A 14 -43.50 21.39 -39.26
CA ASN A 14 -44.52 22.41 -39.51
C ASN A 14 -45.25 22.95 -38.28
N LEU A 15 -45.00 22.49 -37.04
CA LEU A 15 -45.54 23.19 -35.86
C LEU A 15 -44.86 22.75 -34.54
N ILE A 16 -43.60 23.11 -34.33
CA ILE A 16 -42.93 22.91 -33.04
C ILE A 16 -43.40 24.02 -32.08
N ARG A 17 -44.18 23.68 -31.04
CA ARG A 17 -44.49 24.64 -29.97
C ARG A 17 -43.34 24.64 -28.96
N ILE A 18 -43.00 25.83 -28.46
CA ILE A 18 -41.94 26.01 -27.45
C ILE A 18 -42.19 25.12 -26.22
N GLY A 19 -43.47 24.94 -25.83
CA GLY A 19 -43.85 24.07 -24.71
C GLY A 19 -43.39 22.62 -24.88
N ASP A 20 -43.45 22.07 -26.09
CA ASP A 20 -43.04 20.68 -26.36
C ASP A 20 -41.52 20.53 -26.22
N VAL A 21 -40.76 21.53 -26.70
CA VAL A 21 -39.30 21.58 -26.54
C VAL A 21 -38.90 21.67 -25.07
N VAL A 22 -39.60 22.48 -24.28
CA VAL A 22 -39.34 22.62 -22.84
C VAL A 22 -39.68 21.32 -22.08
N GLN A 23 -40.76 20.64 -22.46
CA GLN A 23 -41.15 19.35 -21.90
C GLN A 23 -40.08 18.28 -22.17
N ASP A 24 -39.62 18.17 -23.42
CA ASP A 24 -38.56 17.23 -23.81
C ASP A 24 -37.24 17.54 -23.10
N PHE A 25 -36.91 18.83 -22.96
CA PHE A 25 -35.74 19.27 -22.21
C PHE A 25 -35.84 18.90 -20.74
N PHE A 26 -37.01 19.07 -20.12
CA PHE A 26 -37.28 18.64 -18.76
C PHE A 26 -37.14 17.13 -18.60
N GLU A 27 -37.69 16.33 -19.52
CA GLU A 27 -37.54 14.87 -19.49
C GLU A 27 -36.06 14.44 -19.62
N CYS A 28 -35.28 15.14 -20.46
CA CYS A 28 -33.84 14.93 -20.56
C CYS A 28 -33.12 15.29 -19.25
N PHE A 29 -33.45 16.42 -18.62
CA PHE A 29 -32.90 16.83 -17.33
C PHE A 29 -33.26 15.85 -16.22
N LYS A 30 -34.52 15.43 -16.18
CA LYS A 30 -35.03 14.41 -15.27
C LYS A 30 -34.25 13.10 -15.40
N TYR A 31 -33.94 12.70 -16.63
CA TYR A 31 -33.19 11.48 -16.92
C TYR A 31 -31.70 11.57 -16.57
N TYR A 32 -31.00 12.58 -17.10
CA TYR A 32 -29.53 12.66 -17.08
C TYR A 32 -28.97 13.41 -15.89
N VAL A 33 -29.65 14.49 -15.48
CA VAL A 33 -29.16 15.43 -14.46
C VAL A 33 -29.73 15.09 -13.09
N PHE A 34 -31.05 15.14 -12.93
CA PHE A 34 -31.70 14.96 -11.64
C PHE A 34 -31.78 13.49 -11.23
N ARG A 35 -32.01 12.59 -12.21
CA ARG A 35 -32.16 11.14 -12.00
C ARG A 35 -33.29 10.78 -11.03
N LEU A 36 -34.27 11.67 -10.91
CA LEU A 36 -35.46 11.53 -10.07
C LEU A 36 -36.69 11.44 -10.95
N GLU A 37 -37.64 10.58 -10.63
CA GLU A 37 -38.92 10.50 -11.37
C GLU A 37 -39.98 11.37 -10.69
N TYR A 38 -40.17 12.60 -11.19
CA TYR A 38 -41.20 13.55 -10.76
C TYR A 38 -41.76 14.35 -11.95
N SER A 39 -42.97 14.91 -11.79
CA SER A 39 -43.61 15.78 -12.79
C SER A 39 -43.32 17.26 -12.54
N LEU A 40 -43.51 18.10 -13.58
CA LEU A 40 -43.40 19.56 -13.43
C LEU A 40 -44.44 20.11 -12.45
N ASP A 41 -45.63 19.51 -12.38
CA ASP A 41 -46.68 19.90 -11.45
C ASP A 41 -46.29 19.58 -10.00
N ASP A 42 -45.65 18.43 -9.75
CA ASP A 42 -45.11 18.09 -8.42
C ASP A 42 -44.08 19.12 -7.96
N TYR A 43 -43.26 19.61 -8.91
CA TYR A 43 -42.26 20.64 -8.65
C TYR A 43 -42.90 22.01 -8.39
N GLN A 44 -43.86 22.43 -9.21
CA GLN A 44 -44.58 23.70 -9.05
C GLN A 44 -45.32 23.76 -7.71
N ASN A 45 -45.95 22.66 -7.31
CA ASN A 45 -46.66 22.54 -6.04
C ASN A 45 -45.72 22.30 -4.84
N ARG A 46 -44.40 22.18 -5.07
CA ARG A 46 -43.38 21.89 -4.06
C ARG A 46 -43.64 20.59 -3.28
N GLN A 47 -44.23 19.60 -3.93
CA GLN A 47 -44.63 18.32 -3.33
C GLN A 47 -44.03 17.15 -4.11
N ILE A 48 -42.70 17.10 -4.24
CA ILE A 48 -42.05 15.91 -4.81
C ILE A 48 -42.25 14.75 -3.84
N PRO A 49 -42.90 13.65 -4.24
CA PRO A 49 -43.16 12.54 -3.34
C PRO A 49 -41.86 11.81 -2.99
N TRP A 50 -41.58 11.62 -1.70
CA TRP A 50 -40.42 10.90 -1.19
C TRP A 50 -40.66 9.38 -1.21
N THR A 51 -41.01 8.86 -2.38
CA THR A 51 -41.28 7.43 -2.58
C THR A 51 -40.08 6.76 -3.26
N TYR A 52 -39.98 5.44 -3.10
CA TYR A 52 -38.95 4.64 -3.77
C TYR A 52 -38.95 4.85 -5.29
N HIS A 53 -40.14 5.00 -5.89
CA HIS A 53 -40.30 5.23 -7.32
C HIS A 53 -39.53 6.49 -7.78
N THR A 54 -39.66 7.59 -7.03
CA THR A 54 -38.97 8.86 -7.31
C THR A 54 -37.44 8.69 -7.33
N PHE A 55 -36.88 7.92 -6.40
CA PHE A 55 -35.43 7.75 -6.24
C PHE A 55 -34.85 6.52 -6.95
N ARG A 56 -35.70 5.65 -7.49
CA ARG A 56 -35.35 4.35 -8.06
C ARG A 56 -34.16 4.43 -9.02
N ARG A 57 -34.20 5.35 -9.99
CA ARG A 57 -33.16 5.49 -11.00
C ARG A 57 -31.84 5.98 -10.39
N ALA A 58 -31.89 6.94 -9.48
CA ALA A 58 -30.70 7.42 -8.77
C ALA A 58 -30.04 6.31 -7.95
N ILE A 59 -30.83 5.50 -7.23
CA ILE A 59 -30.35 4.34 -6.45
C ILE A 59 -29.71 3.30 -7.39
N TRP A 60 -30.37 2.98 -8.50
CA TRP A 60 -29.86 1.96 -9.43
C TRP A 60 -28.55 2.38 -10.11
N LEU A 61 -28.47 3.64 -10.57
CA LEU A 61 -27.25 4.16 -11.19
C LEU A 61 -26.08 4.26 -10.20
N THR A 62 -26.35 4.67 -8.95
CA THR A 62 -25.30 4.71 -7.93
C THR A 62 -24.80 3.32 -7.56
N LEU A 63 -25.70 2.34 -7.38
CA LEU A 63 -25.32 0.94 -7.18
C LEU A 63 -24.51 0.37 -8.33
N SER A 64 -24.96 0.59 -9.58
CA SER A 64 -24.24 0.13 -10.78
C SER A 64 -22.83 0.73 -10.87
N PHE A 65 -22.68 2.01 -10.53
CA PHE A 65 -21.39 2.68 -10.49
C PHE A 65 -20.45 2.07 -9.44
N TRP A 66 -20.94 1.84 -8.21
CA TRP A 66 -20.17 1.18 -7.16
C TRP A 66 -19.74 -0.25 -7.54
N ILE A 67 -20.63 -1.02 -8.15
CA ILE A 67 -20.33 -2.37 -8.65
C ILE A 67 -19.21 -2.31 -9.71
N ASN A 68 -19.27 -1.36 -10.64
CA ASN A 68 -18.23 -1.19 -11.67
C ASN A 68 -16.86 -0.83 -11.07
N ILE A 69 -16.82 0.04 -10.04
CA ILE A 69 -15.59 0.36 -9.31
C ILE A 69 -15.03 -0.90 -8.65
N LEU A 70 -15.88 -1.66 -7.95
CA LEU A 70 -15.46 -2.90 -7.29
C LEU A 70 -14.87 -3.90 -8.29
N ILE A 71 -15.49 -4.08 -9.45
CA ILE A 71 -14.99 -4.94 -10.54
C ILE A 71 -13.62 -4.45 -11.05
N HIS A 72 -13.43 -3.15 -11.23
CA HIS A 72 -12.14 -2.61 -11.68
C HIS A 72 -11.04 -2.80 -10.64
N VAL A 73 -11.30 -2.48 -9.37
CA VAL A 73 -10.34 -2.71 -8.29
C VAL A 73 -9.98 -4.19 -8.18
N TYR A 74 -10.98 -5.06 -8.32
CA TYR A 74 -10.82 -6.50 -8.26
C TYR A 74 -9.99 -7.05 -9.43
N THR A 75 -10.25 -6.61 -10.67
CA THR A 75 -9.47 -7.04 -11.84
C THR A 75 -8.01 -6.60 -11.74
N ILE A 76 -7.73 -5.41 -11.20
CA ILE A 76 -6.37 -4.95 -10.92
C ILE A 76 -5.70 -5.86 -9.88
N LEU A 77 -6.39 -6.19 -8.79
CA LEU A 77 -5.84 -7.04 -7.72
C LEU A 77 -5.51 -8.45 -8.23
N GLU A 78 -6.41 -9.05 -9.00
CA GLU A 78 -6.19 -10.35 -9.65
C GLU A 78 -5.03 -10.32 -10.64
N TYR A 79 -4.90 -9.23 -11.41
CA TYR A 79 -3.76 -9.07 -12.31
C TYR A 79 -2.43 -9.02 -11.56
N LEU A 80 -2.38 -8.31 -10.42
CA LEU A 80 -1.21 -8.29 -9.55
C LEU A 80 -0.89 -9.70 -9.00
N TRP A 81 -1.91 -10.42 -8.54
CA TRP A 81 -1.77 -11.80 -8.08
C TRP A 81 -1.26 -12.73 -9.20
N PHE A 82 -1.81 -12.61 -10.40
CA PHE A 82 -1.38 -13.41 -11.55
C PHE A 82 0.08 -13.14 -11.91
N ASN A 83 0.53 -11.89 -11.82
CA ASN A 83 1.94 -11.55 -12.04
C ASN A 83 2.86 -12.20 -11.01
N LEU A 84 2.50 -12.13 -9.71
CA LEU A 84 3.26 -12.78 -8.64
C LEU A 84 3.27 -14.31 -8.82
N PHE A 85 2.11 -14.89 -9.12
CA PHE A 85 1.97 -16.32 -9.36
C PHE A 85 2.82 -16.79 -10.55
N ARG A 86 2.85 -16.02 -11.64
CA ARG A 86 3.72 -16.27 -12.79
C ARG A 86 5.20 -16.21 -12.40
N GLU A 87 5.61 -15.25 -11.58
CA GLU A 87 6.99 -15.18 -11.08
C GLU A 87 7.38 -16.38 -10.22
N ILE A 88 6.44 -16.89 -9.41
CA ILE A 88 6.64 -18.10 -8.61
C ILE A 88 6.79 -19.32 -9.50
N LEU A 89 5.87 -19.54 -10.45
CA LEU A 89 5.91 -20.68 -11.37
C LEU A 89 7.14 -20.68 -12.28
N THR A 90 7.63 -19.49 -12.65
CA THR A 90 8.85 -19.35 -13.46
C THR A 90 10.14 -19.35 -12.62
N TYR A 91 10.04 -19.59 -11.31
CA TYR A 91 11.17 -19.56 -10.37
C TYR A 91 11.96 -18.23 -10.35
N LYS A 92 11.33 -17.15 -10.80
CA LYS A 92 11.91 -15.79 -10.80
C LYS A 92 11.69 -15.05 -9.48
N PHE A 93 10.81 -15.58 -8.62
CA PHE A 93 10.49 -15.02 -7.31
C PHE A 93 11.64 -15.27 -6.31
N LYS A 94 12.62 -14.36 -6.29
CA LYS A 94 13.85 -14.49 -5.48
C LYS A 94 13.62 -14.58 -3.97
N VAL A 95 12.51 -14.05 -3.47
CA VAL A 95 12.14 -14.16 -2.06
C VAL A 95 11.95 -15.62 -1.62
N ASN A 96 11.58 -16.54 -2.52
CA ASN A 96 11.53 -17.96 -2.18
C ASN A 96 12.89 -18.52 -1.75
N GLN A 97 13.99 -18.02 -2.32
CA GLN A 97 15.34 -18.43 -1.89
C GLN A 97 15.62 -17.98 -0.45
N LEU A 98 15.13 -16.81 -0.06
CA LEU A 98 15.20 -16.34 1.33
C LEU A 98 14.35 -17.21 2.25
N ILE A 99 13.12 -17.53 1.83
CA ILE A 99 12.21 -18.38 2.62
C ILE A 99 12.84 -19.75 2.87
N VAL A 100 13.36 -20.42 1.84
CA VAL A 100 14.03 -21.72 1.97
C VAL A 100 15.28 -21.62 2.87
N LYS A 101 16.04 -20.53 2.75
CA LYS A 101 17.21 -20.33 3.62
C LYS A 101 16.82 -20.20 5.09
N TYR A 102 15.79 -19.42 5.38
CA TYR A 102 15.37 -19.11 6.75
C TYR A 102 14.41 -20.15 7.35
N SER A 103 13.83 -21.06 6.55
CA SER A 103 12.98 -22.16 7.05
C SER A 103 13.76 -23.21 7.84
N HIS A 104 15.07 -23.28 7.65
CA HIS A 104 15.97 -24.22 8.32
C HIS A 104 16.82 -23.58 9.43
N VAL A 105 16.59 -22.30 9.74
CA VAL A 105 17.34 -21.60 10.80
C VAL A 105 16.65 -21.84 12.14
N ASP A 106 17.33 -22.55 13.04
CA ASP A 106 16.85 -22.76 14.40
C ASP A 106 16.74 -21.44 15.17
N ASP A 107 15.68 -21.31 15.97
CA ASP A 107 15.33 -20.12 16.75
C ASP A 107 16.50 -19.59 17.63
N ASP A 108 17.45 -20.46 17.99
CA ASP A 108 18.59 -20.21 18.89
C ASP A 108 19.65 -19.26 18.33
N HIS A 109 19.54 -18.88 17.05
CA HIS A 109 20.46 -17.92 16.42
C HIS A 109 20.13 -16.45 16.74
N LEU A 110 18.92 -16.18 17.25
CA LEU A 110 18.47 -14.84 17.66
C LEU A 110 18.61 -14.63 19.16
N GLU A 111 19.12 -13.46 19.55
CA GLU A 111 19.15 -13.04 20.95
C GLU A 111 17.73 -13.04 21.54
N PRO A 112 17.55 -13.45 22.82
CA PRO A 112 16.23 -13.64 23.42
C PRO A 112 15.37 -12.38 23.41
N GLU A 113 16.00 -11.20 23.53
CA GLU A 113 15.31 -9.91 23.41
C GLU A 113 14.69 -9.69 22.03
N TYR A 114 15.42 -10.02 20.95
CA TYR A 114 14.91 -9.91 19.58
C TYR A 114 13.85 -10.95 19.29
N ARG A 115 14.01 -12.19 19.80
CA ARG A 115 13.00 -13.24 19.67
C ARG A 115 11.67 -12.80 20.31
N ARG A 116 11.73 -12.25 21.53
CA ARG A 116 10.55 -11.71 22.22
C ARG A 116 9.92 -10.56 21.45
N HIS A 117 10.71 -9.62 20.94
CA HIS A 117 10.21 -8.50 20.15
C HIS A 117 9.47 -8.97 18.88
N ILE A 118 10.07 -9.90 18.12
CA ILE A 118 9.48 -10.45 16.91
C ILE A 118 8.20 -11.24 17.22
N SER A 119 8.20 -12.06 18.28
CA SER A 119 7.01 -12.82 18.70
C SER A 119 5.86 -11.89 19.08
N CYS A 120 6.12 -10.85 19.87
CA CYS A 120 5.12 -9.82 20.18
C CYS A 120 4.63 -9.11 18.91
N PHE A 121 5.52 -8.81 17.97
CA PHE A 121 5.16 -8.17 16.70
C PHE A 121 4.24 -9.05 15.85
N ILE A 122 4.53 -10.35 15.73
CA ILE A 122 3.68 -11.32 15.03
C ILE A 122 2.32 -11.43 15.71
N HIS A 123 2.29 -11.51 17.05
CA HIS A 123 1.04 -11.60 17.80
C HIS A 123 0.17 -10.37 17.59
N PHE A 124 0.74 -9.17 17.68
CA PHE A 124 0.04 -7.91 17.39
C PHE A 124 -0.44 -7.85 15.94
N GLY A 125 0.39 -8.28 14.98
CA GLY A 125 0.00 -8.34 13.57
C GLY A 125 -1.14 -9.32 13.30
N ASN A 126 -1.16 -10.48 13.95
CA ASN A 126 -2.26 -11.44 13.87
C ASN A 126 -3.54 -10.87 14.47
N LEU A 127 -3.46 -10.25 15.65
CA LEU A 127 -4.61 -9.61 16.29
C LEU A 127 -5.17 -8.51 15.40
N ALA A 128 -4.32 -7.62 14.88
CA ALA A 128 -4.72 -6.54 13.98
C ALA A 128 -5.37 -7.08 12.69
N SER A 129 -4.76 -8.08 12.04
CA SER A 129 -5.31 -8.70 10.82
C SER A 129 -6.67 -9.34 11.09
N ASN A 130 -6.84 -10.04 12.21
CA ASN A 130 -8.11 -10.70 12.55
C ASN A 130 -9.20 -9.68 12.85
N VAL A 131 -8.88 -8.62 13.60
CA VAL A 131 -9.81 -7.53 13.91
C VAL A 131 -10.25 -6.81 12.63
N MET A 132 -9.31 -6.50 11.72
CA MET A 132 -9.63 -5.86 10.45
C MET A 132 -10.48 -6.76 9.54
N ASN A 133 -10.17 -8.06 9.46
CA ASN A 133 -10.98 -9.05 8.75
C ASN A 133 -12.41 -9.11 9.30
N PHE A 134 -12.56 -9.11 10.62
CA PHE A 134 -13.86 -9.12 11.26
C PHE A 134 -14.70 -7.87 10.93
N PHE A 135 -14.10 -6.68 10.95
CA PHE A 135 -14.80 -5.46 10.57
C PHE A 135 -15.23 -5.46 9.10
N ILE A 136 -14.39 -5.97 8.21
CA ILE A 136 -14.72 -6.08 6.79
C ILE A 136 -15.82 -7.11 6.56
N PHE A 137 -15.78 -8.24 7.24
CA PHE A 137 -16.85 -9.23 7.20
C PHE A 137 -18.20 -8.62 7.59
N ILE A 138 -18.28 -7.88 8.70
CA ILE A 138 -19.49 -7.15 9.10
C ILE A 138 -19.92 -6.14 8.03
N ALA A 139 -18.98 -5.36 7.48
CA ALA A 139 -19.28 -4.38 6.46
C ALA A 139 -19.84 -5.02 5.18
N LEU A 140 -19.30 -6.19 4.77
CA LEU A 140 -19.78 -6.96 3.62
C LEU A 140 -21.18 -7.54 3.86
N ILE A 141 -21.48 -8.01 5.08
CA ILE A 141 -22.85 -8.46 5.44
C ILE A 141 -23.84 -7.30 5.35
N ILE A 142 -23.50 -6.13 5.90
CA ILE A 142 -24.38 -4.95 5.81
C ILE A 142 -24.61 -4.56 4.35
N PHE A 143 -23.55 -4.55 3.54
CA PHE A 143 -23.64 -4.26 2.11
C PHE A 143 -24.50 -5.31 1.37
N TYR A 144 -24.38 -6.59 1.71
CA TYR A 144 -25.20 -7.66 1.16
C TYR A 144 -26.70 -7.43 1.43
N LEU A 145 -27.05 -7.13 2.68
CA LEU A 145 -28.45 -6.86 3.06
C LEU A 145 -29.00 -5.63 2.35
N LEU A 146 -28.21 -4.55 2.25
CA LEU A 146 -28.58 -3.32 1.56
C LEU A 146 -28.74 -3.51 0.05
N THR A 147 -28.00 -4.44 -0.56
CA THR A 147 -28.08 -4.71 -2.00
C THR A 147 -29.20 -5.68 -2.37
N ILE A 148 -29.49 -6.68 -1.53
CA ILE A 148 -30.57 -7.64 -1.78
C ILE A 148 -31.96 -7.02 -1.59
N TYR A 149 -32.13 -6.17 -0.57
CA TYR A 149 -33.44 -5.62 -0.24
C TYR A 149 -34.13 -4.90 -1.43
N PRO A 150 -33.48 -3.98 -2.16
CA PRO A 150 -34.06 -3.35 -3.36
C PRO A 150 -34.40 -4.35 -4.47
N VAL A 151 -33.60 -5.41 -4.63
CA VAL A 151 -33.83 -6.43 -5.67
C VAL A 151 -35.03 -7.30 -5.35
N LEU A 152 -35.23 -7.64 -4.07
CA LEU A 152 -36.46 -8.32 -3.64
C LEU A 152 -37.71 -7.44 -3.82
N LEU A 153 -37.59 -6.12 -3.61
CA LEU A 153 -38.67 -5.19 -3.91
C LEU A 153 -39.00 -5.14 -5.41
N PHE A 154 -37.98 -5.13 -6.28
CA PHE A 154 -38.20 -5.19 -7.73
C PHE A 154 -38.86 -6.49 -8.18
N TYR A 155 -38.50 -7.61 -7.56
CA TYR A 155 -39.17 -8.88 -7.80
C TYR A 155 -40.64 -8.84 -7.35
N ARG A 156 -40.93 -8.28 -6.17
CA ARG A 156 -42.30 -8.14 -5.65
C ARG A 156 -43.19 -7.28 -6.55
N ASN A 157 -42.63 -6.33 -7.28
CA ASN A 157 -43.35 -5.45 -8.19
C ASN A 157 -43.48 -6.03 -9.62
N ASP A 158 -43.17 -7.32 -9.83
CA ASP A 158 -43.20 -8.03 -11.12
C ASP A 158 -42.25 -7.44 -12.20
N GLU A 159 -41.24 -6.67 -11.79
CA GLU A 159 -40.30 -6.02 -12.72
C GLU A 159 -39.07 -6.89 -13.02
N LEU A 160 -38.85 -7.94 -12.22
CA LEU A 160 -37.77 -8.90 -12.38
C LEU A 160 -38.34 -10.31 -12.43
N SER A 161 -37.86 -11.13 -13.36
CA SER A 161 -38.19 -12.55 -13.38
C SER A 161 -37.45 -13.30 -12.26
N LEU A 162 -38.06 -14.39 -11.77
CA LEU A 162 -37.47 -15.25 -10.74
C LEU A 162 -36.06 -15.75 -11.11
N LEU A 163 -35.86 -16.11 -12.38
CA LEU A 163 -34.57 -16.59 -12.88
C LEU A 163 -33.49 -15.51 -12.77
N VAL A 164 -33.82 -14.25 -13.12
CA VAL A 164 -32.87 -13.13 -12.99
C VAL A 164 -32.56 -12.84 -11.52
N LEU A 165 -33.55 -12.92 -10.63
CA LEU A 165 -33.35 -12.77 -9.19
C LEU A 165 -32.36 -13.82 -8.65
N ILE A 166 -32.56 -15.10 -8.98
CA ILE A 166 -31.68 -16.19 -8.53
C ILE A 166 -30.24 -15.98 -9.03
N ILE A 167 -30.07 -15.68 -10.32
CA ILE A 167 -28.76 -15.41 -10.90
C ILE A 167 -28.09 -14.21 -10.22
N PHE A 168 -28.83 -13.14 -9.97
CA PHE A 168 -28.31 -11.94 -9.33
C PHE A 168 -27.83 -12.22 -7.90
N ILE A 169 -28.62 -12.92 -7.10
CA ILE A 169 -28.24 -13.32 -5.73
C ILE A 169 -26.96 -14.17 -5.77
N LEU A 170 -26.88 -15.17 -6.67
CA LEU A 170 -25.70 -16.00 -6.81
C LEU A 170 -24.44 -15.19 -7.17
N ILE A 171 -24.56 -14.25 -8.12
CA ILE A 171 -23.45 -13.39 -8.53
C ILE A 171 -22.99 -12.49 -7.39
N ILE A 172 -23.91 -11.84 -6.67
CA ILE A 172 -23.55 -10.97 -5.54
C ILE A 172 -22.90 -11.78 -4.44
N THR A 173 -23.50 -12.89 -4.02
CA THR A 173 -22.95 -13.73 -2.95
C THR A 173 -21.54 -14.21 -3.29
N ASN A 174 -21.33 -14.72 -4.50
CA ASN A 174 -20.00 -15.14 -4.95
C ASN A 174 -18.99 -13.98 -4.99
N SER A 175 -19.42 -12.81 -5.45
CA SER A 175 -18.58 -11.61 -5.50
C SER A 175 -18.15 -11.18 -4.09
N LEU A 176 -19.04 -11.21 -3.11
CA LEU A 176 -18.74 -10.82 -1.74
C LEU A 176 -17.80 -11.81 -1.04
N TYR A 177 -18.03 -13.12 -1.19
CA TYR A 177 -17.10 -14.14 -0.68
C TYR A 177 -15.70 -13.96 -1.27
N ARG A 178 -15.62 -13.63 -2.56
CA ARG A 178 -14.34 -13.39 -3.21
C ARG A 178 -13.65 -12.11 -2.72
N ILE A 179 -14.41 -11.04 -2.48
CA ILE A 179 -13.88 -9.80 -1.90
C ILE A 179 -13.34 -10.07 -0.49
N GLU A 180 -14.10 -10.77 0.35
CA GLU A 180 -13.68 -11.14 1.70
C GLU A 180 -12.36 -11.91 1.67
N TYR A 181 -12.30 -12.94 0.83
CA TYR A 181 -11.10 -13.76 0.67
C TYR A 181 -9.89 -12.93 0.24
N MET A 182 -10.04 -12.09 -0.78
CA MET A 182 -8.96 -11.26 -1.33
C MET A 182 -8.45 -10.21 -0.34
N VAL A 183 -9.37 -9.56 0.38
CA VAL A 183 -8.99 -8.58 1.40
C VAL A 183 -8.28 -9.29 2.56
N GLY A 184 -8.75 -10.48 2.96
CA GLY A 184 -8.08 -11.32 3.94
C GLY A 184 -6.66 -11.71 3.52
N GLN A 185 -6.47 -12.14 2.26
CA GLN A 185 -5.14 -12.42 1.70
C GLN A 185 -4.24 -11.18 1.73
N LEU A 186 -4.77 -10.00 1.41
CA LEU A 186 -4.01 -8.77 1.43
C LEU A 186 -3.49 -8.43 2.83
N PHE A 187 -4.31 -8.57 3.89
CA PHE A 187 -3.83 -8.36 5.26
C PHE A 187 -2.77 -9.37 5.68
N VAL A 188 -2.94 -10.64 5.29
CA VAL A 188 -1.96 -11.68 5.58
C VAL A 188 -0.63 -11.36 4.88
N ALA A 189 -0.66 -10.98 3.60
CA ALA A 189 0.53 -10.59 2.84
C ALA A 189 1.21 -9.36 3.45
N MET A 190 0.44 -8.33 3.81
CA MET A 190 0.94 -7.09 4.43
C MET A 190 1.58 -7.34 5.80
N LYS A 191 1.00 -8.25 6.60
CA LYS A 191 1.58 -8.69 7.88
C LYS A 191 2.95 -9.32 7.67
N TYR A 192 3.09 -10.25 6.71
CA TYR A 192 4.36 -10.90 6.45
C TYR A 192 5.40 -9.95 5.83
N LEU A 193 4.97 -9.02 4.98
CA LEU A 193 5.82 -7.95 4.46
C LEU A 193 6.44 -7.13 5.60
N LEU A 194 5.61 -6.68 6.54
CA LEU A 194 6.05 -5.95 7.74
C LEU A 194 7.01 -6.78 8.59
N PHE A 195 6.72 -8.06 8.78
CA PHE A 195 7.59 -8.97 9.51
C PHE A 195 8.97 -9.08 8.86
N ILE A 196 9.05 -9.29 7.54
CA ILE A 196 10.32 -9.41 6.83
C ILE A 196 11.13 -8.12 6.96
N ILE A 197 10.50 -6.95 6.80
CA ILE A 197 11.16 -5.66 6.96
C ILE A 197 11.72 -5.50 8.38
N GLU A 198 10.94 -5.80 9.40
CA GLU A 198 11.38 -5.68 10.79
C GLU A 198 12.48 -6.69 11.13
N PHE A 199 12.40 -7.91 10.59
CA PHE A 199 13.42 -8.94 10.74
C PHE A 199 14.78 -8.50 10.18
N PHE A 200 14.83 -8.04 8.92
CA PHE A 200 16.05 -7.52 8.32
C PHE A 200 16.59 -6.30 9.06
N LYS A 201 15.69 -5.45 9.58
CA LYS A 201 16.07 -4.28 10.37
C LYS A 201 16.76 -4.69 11.66
N LEU A 202 16.24 -5.71 12.35
CA LEU A 202 16.84 -6.24 13.56
C LEU A 202 18.21 -6.87 13.29
N GLN A 203 18.37 -7.63 12.20
CA GLN A 203 19.67 -8.17 11.81
C GLN A 203 20.70 -7.05 11.56
N LEU A 204 20.30 -6.02 10.82
CA LEU A 204 21.16 -4.86 10.56
C LEU A 204 21.51 -4.14 11.86
N LYS A 205 20.53 -3.91 12.74
CA LYS A 205 20.74 -3.28 14.05
C LYS A 205 21.71 -4.09 14.91
N ARG A 206 21.56 -5.42 14.96
CA ARG A 206 22.47 -6.31 15.69
C ARG A 206 23.90 -6.18 15.18
N MET A 207 24.09 -6.25 13.87
CA MET A 207 25.41 -6.11 13.24
C MET A 207 26.05 -4.74 13.57
N VAL A 208 25.28 -3.64 13.52
CA VAL A 208 25.78 -2.31 13.88
C VAL A 208 26.10 -2.20 15.37
N THR A 209 25.26 -2.73 16.25
CA THR A 209 25.54 -2.74 17.71
C THR A 209 26.81 -3.53 18.01
N ASN A 210 26.99 -4.70 17.40
CA ASN A 210 28.21 -5.50 17.55
C ASN A 210 29.46 -4.73 17.09
N LEU A 211 29.37 -4.01 15.98
CA LEU A 211 30.43 -3.12 15.51
C LEU A 211 30.73 -2.01 16.52
N GLN A 212 29.69 -1.35 17.05
CA GLN A 212 29.84 -0.27 18.04
C GLN A 212 30.51 -0.76 19.33
N LEU A 213 30.05 -1.88 19.89
CA LEU A 213 30.62 -2.46 21.12
C LEU A 213 32.09 -2.83 20.89
N THR A 214 32.40 -3.46 19.76
CA THR A 214 33.76 -3.83 19.38
C THR A 214 34.69 -2.62 19.29
N ILE A 215 34.23 -1.52 18.68
CA ILE A 215 35.01 -0.28 18.56
C ILE A 215 35.18 0.41 19.93
N LYS A 216 34.12 0.46 20.75
CA LYS A 216 34.14 1.14 22.07
C LYS A 216 35.04 0.44 23.07
N PHE A 217 34.99 -0.89 23.14
CA PHE A 217 35.74 -1.62 24.16
C PHE A 217 37.24 -1.69 23.90
N GLY A 218 37.74 -1.23 22.74
CA GLY A 218 39.18 -1.10 22.48
C GLY A 218 40.00 -2.40 22.61
N LYS A 219 39.36 -3.55 22.87
CA LYS A 219 39.98 -4.83 23.24
C LYS A 219 40.85 -5.44 22.14
N PHE A 220 40.93 -4.82 20.97
CA PHE A 220 41.79 -5.24 19.86
C PHE A 220 43.20 -4.64 19.90
N SER A 221 43.55 -3.85 20.93
CA SER A 221 44.92 -3.36 21.09
C SER A 221 45.97 -4.46 21.32
N GLN A 222 45.58 -5.71 21.66
CA GLN A 222 46.54 -6.76 22.03
C GLN A 222 46.86 -7.79 20.93
N SER A 223 46.00 -8.05 19.92
CA SER A 223 46.36 -9.01 18.85
C SER A 223 45.76 -8.69 17.47
N HIS A 224 46.65 -8.61 16.48
CA HIS A 224 46.33 -8.39 15.07
C HIS A 224 45.42 -9.50 14.48
N ILE A 225 45.51 -10.70 15.04
CA ILE A 225 44.78 -11.90 14.60
C ILE A 225 43.30 -11.79 14.96
N ASN A 226 42.97 -11.41 16.20
CA ASN A 226 41.58 -11.25 16.63
C ASN A 226 40.87 -10.19 15.78
N MET A 227 41.57 -9.10 15.46
CA MET A 227 41.04 -8.00 14.67
C MET A 227 40.71 -8.43 13.23
N ARG A 228 41.59 -9.22 12.61
CA ARG A 228 41.36 -9.78 11.27
C ARG A 228 40.18 -10.75 11.26
N MET A 229 40.04 -11.59 12.27
CA MET A 229 38.91 -12.52 12.40
C MET A 229 37.58 -11.77 12.55
N PHE A 230 37.53 -10.77 13.44
CA PHE A 230 36.34 -9.93 13.61
C PHE A 230 35.94 -9.25 12.30
N TRP A 231 36.90 -8.63 11.60
CA TRP A 231 36.62 -7.92 10.36
C TRP A 231 36.14 -8.85 9.25
N THR A 232 36.75 -10.03 9.13
CA THR A 232 36.34 -11.04 8.16
C THR A 232 34.91 -11.50 8.43
N ARG A 233 34.55 -11.67 9.72
CA ARG A 233 33.17 -12.00 10.12
C ARG A 233 32.19 -10.87 9.78
N PHE A 234 32.49 -9.64 10.18
CA PHE A 234 31.64 -8.48 9.89
C PHE A 234 31.43 -8.29 8.38
N LEU A 235 32.51 -8.37 7.59
CA LEU A 235 32.44 -8.21 6.14
C LEU A 235 31.62 -9.32 5.50
N LYS A 236 31.77 -10.57 5.95
CA LYS A 236 30.97 -11.70 5.46
C LYS A 236 29.48 -11.51 5.79
N GLU A 237 29.15 -11.17 7.04
CA GLU A 237 27.78 -10.93 7.49
C GLU A 237 27.14 -9.75 6.73
N TYR A 238 27.87 -8.65 6.56
CA TYR A 238 27.39 -7.47 5.84
C TYR A 238 27.11 -7.77 4.36
N VAL A 239 28.06 -8.40 3.66
CA VAL A 239 27.91 -8.72 2.23
C VAL A 239 26.74 -9.68 2.02
N GLN A 240 26.59 -10.66 2.92
CA GLN A 240 25.45 -11.57 2.90
C GLN A 240 24.12 -10.82 3.10
N LEU A 241 24.03 -9.97 4.12
CA LEU A 241 22.84 -9.15 4.38
C LEU A 241 22.51 -8.21 3.22
N TYR A 242 23.53 -7.61 2.60
CA TYR A 242 23.36 -6.76 1.43
C TYR A 242 22.80 -7.54 0.24
N TYR A 243 23.34 -8.73 -0.03
CA TYR A 243 22.86 -9.61 -1.09
C TYR A 243 21.40 -10.02 -0.87
N GLU A 244 21.05 -10.41 0.36
CA GLU A 244 19.68 -10.78 0.73
C GLU A 244 18.71 -9.60 0.60
N MET A 245 19.12 -8.40 1.04
CA MET A 245 18.33 -7.18 0.89
C MET A 245 18.16 -6.79 -0.59
N ALA A 246 19.17 -6.98 -1.42
CA ALA A 246 19.08 -6.72 -2.86
C ALA A 246 18.10 -7.67 -3.55
N MET A 247 18.12 -8.97 -3.19
CA MET A 247 17.12 -9.94 -3.67
C MET A 247 15.71 -9.56 -3.23
N LEU A 248 15.55 -9.15 -1.97
CA LEU A 248 14.30 -8.68 -1.42
C LEU A 248 13.78 -7.45 -2.17
N ASN A 249 14.64 -6.46 -2.40
CA ASN A 249 14.31 -5.23 -3.12
C ASN A 249 13.81 -5.50 -4.54
N GLN A 250 14.40 -6.45 -5.26
CA GLN A 250 13.99 -6.76 -6.63
C GLN A 250 12.51 -7.18 -6.71
N THR A 251 12.02 -7.91 -5.72
CA THR A 251 10.61 -8.34 -5.66
C THR A 251 9.71 -7.28 -5.03
N ILE A 252 10.14 -6.71 -3.91
CA ILE A 252 9.31 -5.83 -3.10
C ILE A 252 9.18 -4.42 -3.71
N SER A 253 10.12 -3.99 -4.55
CA SER A 253 10.07 -2.66 -5.15
C SER A 253 8.81 -2.41 -5.97
N GLY A 254 8.34 -3.38 -6.75
CA GLY A 254 7.07 -3.30 -7.48
C GLY A 254 5.88 -3.16 -6.52
N ILE A 255 5.86 -3.96 -5.45
CA ILE A 255 4.80 -3.91 -4.43
C ILE A 255 4.75 -2.52 -3.76
N TYR A 256 5.90 -1.90 -3.48
CA TYR A 256 5.93 -0.53 -2.93
C TYR A 256 5.37 0.51 -3.88
N PHE A 257 5.60 0.34 -5.19
CA PHE A 257 5.00 1.21 -6.19
C PHE A 257 3.48 1.08 -6.22
N ASP A 258 2.97 -0.16 -6.14
CA ASP A 258 1.51 -0.39 -6.08
C ASP A 258 0.89 0.19 -4.81
N ILE A 259 1.53 0.01 -3.64
CA ILE A 259 1.10 0.60 -2.37
C ILE A 259 1.07 2.13 -2.47
N GLU A 260 2.07 2.74 -3.11
CA GLU A 260 2.12 4.18 -3.33
C GLU A 260 0.98 4.67 -4.21
N ALA A 261 0.72 3.98 -5.32
CA ALA A 261 -0.35 4.31 -6.25
C ALA A 261 -1.73 4.20 -5.58
N ILE A 262 -1.96 3.14 -4.80
CA ILE A 262 -3.20 2.93 -4.02
C ILE A 262 -3.36 4.05 -2.98
N SER A 263 -2.31 4.33 -2.21
CA SER A 263 -2.29 5.39 -1.19
C SER A 263 -2.66 6.76 -1.77
N LYS A 264 -2.02 7.15 -2.89
CA LYS A 264 -2.31 8.42 -3.57
C LYS A 264 -3.73 8.48 -4.12
N SER A 265 -4.18 7.41 -4.76
CA SER A 265 -5.55 7.33 -5.31
C SER A 265 -6.59 7.44 -4.20
N ALA A 266 -6.37 6.77 -3.06
CA ALA A 266 -7.27 6.82 -1.91
C ALA A 266 -7.39 8.23 -1.31
N ILE A 267 -6.27 8.95 -1.18
CA ILE A 267 -6.27 10.35 -0.69
C ILE A 267 -7.02 11.28 -1.66
N ILE A 268 -6.79 11.15 -2.97
CA ILE A 268 -7.47 11.97 -3.97
C ILE A 268 -8.98 11.72 -3.89
N CYS A 269 -9.41 10.45 -3.85
CA CYS A 269 -10.81 10.09 -3.69
C CYS A 269 -11.39 10.60 -2.35
N GLY A 270 -10.66 10.45 -1.25
CA GLY A 270 -11.08 10.90 0.08
C GLY A 270 -11.24 12.42 0.17
N SER A 271 -10.30 13.17 -0.41
CA SER A 271 -10.37 14.64 -0.47
C SER A 271 -11.51 15.14 -1.36
N LEU A 272 -11.73 14.52 -2.52
CA LEU A 272 -12.88 14.83 -3.38
C LEU A 272 -14.19 14.53 -2.66
N PHE A 273 -14.30 13.37 -2.01
CA PHE A 273 -15.49 13.00 -1.24
C PHE A 273 -15.76 14.01 -0.12
N TYR A 274 -14.75 14.35 0.68
CA TYR A 274 -14.84 15.32 1.76
C TYR A 274 -15.30 16.70 1.27
N SER A 275 -14.77 17.16 0.14
CA SER A 275 -15.09 18.49 -0.40
C SER A 275 -16.54 18.68 -0.84
N LYS A 276 -17.21 17.60 -1.25
CA LYS A 276 -18.60 17.65 -1.72
C LYS A 276 -19.61 17.50 -0.58
N GLN A 277 -19.15 17.27 0.66
CA GLN A 277 -20.04 17.19 1.82
C GLN A 277 -20.36 18.57 2.37
N ILE A 278 -21.66 18.87 2.49
CA ILE A 278 -22.16 20.09 3.14
C ILE A 278 -22.11 19.94 4.67
N GLN A 279 -22.37 18.73 5.19
CA GLN A 279 -22.33 18.40 6.61
C GLN A 279 -21.58 17.09 6.85
N MET A 280 -20.80 17.05 7.94
CA MET A 280 -20.02 15.88 8.34
C MET A 280 -20.79 15.03 9.34
N ASN A 281 -21.49 14.02 8.82
CA ASN A 281 -22.15 13.01 9.64
C ASN A 281 -21.18 11.87 9.99
N VAL A 282 -21.51 11.07 11.00
CA VAL A 282 -20.68 9.92 11.44
C VAL A 282 -20.33 8.98 10.28
N TYR A 283 -21.28 8.71 9.40
CA TYR A 283 -21.06 7.89 8.19
C TYR A 283 -20.00 8.50 7.25
N ASN A 284 -20.11 9.80 6.97
CA ASN A 284 -19.14 10.51 6.12
C ASN A 284 -17.75 10.49 6.76
N THR A 285 -17.67 10.67 8.07
CA THR A 285 -16.40 10.58 8.82
C THR A 285 -15.77 9.20 8.71
N ILE A 286 -16.56 8.12 8.83
CA ILE A 286 -16.06 6.74 8.66
C ILE A 286 -15.50 6.53 7.26
N ILE A 287 -16.18 7.01 6.21
CA ILE A 287 -15.69 6.91 4.83
C ILE A 287 -14.36 7.66 4.65
N VAL A 288 -14.25 8.86 5.21
CA VAL A 288 -13.01 9.65 5.14
C VAL A 288 -11.86 8.92 5.87
N ILE A 289 -12.11 8.36 7.05
CA ILE A 289 -11.13 7.56 7.79
C ILE A 289 -10.72 6.33 6.96
N PHE A 290 -11.67 5.67 6.29
CA PHE A 290 -11.39 4.55 5.41
C PHE A 290 -10.43 4.96 4.27
N PHE A 291 -10.69 6.08 3.58
CA PHE A 291 -9.79 6.58 2.52
C PHE A 291 -8.44 7.09 3.04
N LEU A 292 -8.36 7.55 4.29
CA LEU A 292 -7.11 7.97 4.92
C LEU A 292 -6.25 6.77 5.35
N SER A 293 -6.86 5.61 5.60
CA SER A 293 -6.17 4.43 6.14
C SER A 293 -5.02 3.89 5.27
N PRO A 294 -5.13 3.77 3.92
CA PRO A 294 -4.03 3.31 3.08
C PRO A 294 -2.85 4.28 3.10
N PHE A 295 -3.12 5.58 3.26
CA PHE A 295 -2.08 6.60 3.37
C PHE A 295 -1.30 6.51 4.67
N ILE A 296 -2.00 6.38 5.80
CA ILE A 296 -1.36 6.16 7.11
C ILE A 296 -0.52 4.88 7.05
N TYR A 297 -1.08 3.82 6.48
CA TYR A 297 -0.40 2.54 6.33
C TYR A 297 0.86 2.62 5.47
N ALA A 298 0.76 3.20 4.27
CA ALA A 298 1.90 3.37 3.37
C ALA A 298 3.01 4.18 4.05
N ASN A 299 2.68 5.31 4.69
CA ASN A 299 3.66 6.09 5.44
C ASN A 299 4.31 5.26 6.56
N GLY A 300 3.51 4.51 7.32
CA GLY A 300 4.01 3.59 8.34
C GLY A 300 5.07 2.62 7.79
N LEU A 301 4.80 2.01 6.63
CA LEU A 301 5.75 1.15 5.93
C LEU A 301 7.02 1.90 5.51
N TYR A 302 6.89 3.08 4.91
CA TYR A 302 8.06 3.87 4.48
C TYR A 302 8.94 4.29 5.65
N THR A 303 8.35 4.66 6.80
CA THR A 303 9.14 5.03 7.99
C THR A 303 10.03 3.89 8.47
N ARG A 304 9.58 2.64 8.33
CA ARG A 304 10.34 1.45 8.73
C ARG A 304 11.47 1.17 7.75
N VAL A 305 11.16 1.19 6.45
CA VAL A 305 12.16 0.93 5.39
C VAL A 305 13.23 2.01 5.32
N ALA A 306 12.88 3.27 5.57
CA ALA A 306 13.83 4.38 5.59
C ALA A 306 14.93 4.24 6.67
N GLN A 307 14.80 3.27 7.60
CA GLN A 307 15.82 2.99 8.61
C GLN A 307 16.99 2.15 8.06
N PHE A 308 16.82 1.38 6.97
CA PHE A 308 17.92 0.57 6.43
C PHE A 308 19.11 1.44 5.97
N PRO A 309 18.91 2.49 5.15
CA PRO A 309 20.02 3.34 4.74
C PRO A 309 20.64 4.08 5.92
N LEU A 310 19.84 4.43 6.94
CA LEU A 310 20.33 5.09 8.15
C LEU A 310 21.31 4.21 8.92
N PHE A 311 20.95 2.95 9.17
CA PHE A 311 21.85 2.00 9.83
C PHE A 311 23.09 1.72 9.00
N ASN A 312 22.97 1.64 7.66
CA ASN A 312 24.11 1.49 6.78
C ASN A 312 25.08 2.69 6.89
N GLN A 313 24.55 3.92 6.91
CA GLN A 313 25.34 5.14 7.10
C GLN A 313 26.03 5.18 8.46
N ILE A 314 25.34 4.78 9.54
CA ILE A 314 25.94 4.68 10.88
C ILE A 314 27.09 3.68 10.87
N ALA A 315 26.86 2.50 10.28
CA ALA A 315 27.87 1.45 10.17
C ALA A 315 29.09 1.93 9.37
N SER A 316 28.86 2.56 8.21
CA SER A 316 29.93 3.15 7.39
C SER A 316 30.73 4.19 8.19
N ARG A 317 30.06 5.14 8.85
CA ARG A 317 30.72 6.17 9.68
C ARG A 317 31.58 5.56 10.78
N LEU A 318 31.09 4.52 11.45
CA LEU A 318 31.84 3.82 12.49
C LEU A 318 33.09 3.12 11.92
N THR A 319 32.96 2.47 10.76
CA THR A 319 34.11 1.85 10.10
C THR A 319 35.15 2.88 9.67
N ILE A 320 34.74 4.04 9.13
CA ILE A 320 35.63 5.15 8.76
C ILE A 320 36.36 5.71 10.00
N GLN A 321 35.63 5.98 11.08
CA GLN A 321 36.22 6.50 12.32
C GLN A 321 37.25 5.54 12.90
N TRP A 322 36.95 4.24 12.87
CA TRP A 322 37.86 3.23 13.33
C TRP A 322 39.11 3.12 12.44
N LEU A 323 38.92 3.13 11.12
CA LEU A 323 40.00 3.18 10.14
C LEU A 323 40.96 4.36 10.38
N ALA A 324 40.41 5.55 10.58
CA ALA A 324 41.20 6.75 10.88
C ALA A 324 42.02 6.58 12.17
N ARG A 325 41.44 5.99 13.22
CA ARG A 325 42.16 5.71 14.49
C ARG A 325 43.30 4.72 14.28
N LEU A 326 43.11 3.66 13.48
CA LEU A 326 44.16 2.69 13.17
C LEU A 326 45.30 3.31 12.39
N GLN A 327 44.98 4.15 11.38
CA GLN A 327 45.98 4.86 10.59
C GLN A 327 46.79 5.81 11.47
N TYR A 328 46.12 6.57 12.34
CA TYR A 328 46.77 7.47 13.30
C TYR A 328 47.70 6.72 14.26
N GLN A 329 47.25 5.59 14.82
CA GLN A 329 48.08 4.76 15.70
C GLN A 329 49.32 4.19 14.98
N LYS A 330 49.19 3.77 13.72
CA LYS A 330 50.31 3.29 12.91
C LYS A 330 51.30 4.40 12.54
N PHE A 331 50.82 5.63 12.36
CA PHE A 331 51.69 6.78 12.10
C PHE A 331 52.52 7.15 13.34
N TYR A 332 51.93 7.06 14.54
CA TYR A 332 52.59 7.43 15.79
C TYR A 332 53.47 6.31 16.39
N LYS A 333 53.08 5.04 16.27
CA LYS A 333 53.93 3.89 16.62
C LYS A 333 54.85 3.60 15.44
N HIS A 334 56.03 4.19 15.46
CA HIS A 334 57.09 4.12 14.45
C HIS A 334 57.73 2.72 14.29
N SER A 335 56.97 1.61 14.32
CA SER A 335 57.52 0.28 14.06
C SER A 335 57.49 -0.07 12.58
N ILE A 336 58.69 -0.01 11.99
CA ILE A 336 59.05 -0.44 10.65
C ILE A 336 58.93 -1.96 10.59
N TYR A 337 57.74 -2.48 10.33
CA TYR A 337 57.56 -3.80 9.71
C TYR A 337 56.37 -3.71 8.73
N ARG A 338 56.65 -3.13 7.56
CA ARG A 338 55.76 -3.15 6.39
C ARG A 338 55.73 -4.56 5.82
N SER A 339 54.92 -5.45 6.38
CA SER A 339 54.57 -6.68 5.69
C SER A 339 53.58 -6.36 4.56
N ARG A 340 53.81 -6.89 3.37
CA ARG A 340 52.97 -6.70 2.16
C ARG A 340 51.50 -7.07 2.42
N SER A 341 51.29 -8.05 3.30
CA SER A 341 49.98 -8.51 3.81
C SER A 341 49.18 -7.39 4.50
N LEU A 342 49.81 -6.56 5.33
CA LEU A 342 49.13 -5.49 6.07
C LEU A 342 48.69 -4.34 5.15
N ILE A 343 49.42 -4.09 4.07
CA ILE A 343 49.06 -3.08 3.06
C ILE A 343 47.85 -3.56 2.26
N HIS A 344 47.87 -4.81 1.81
CA HIS A 344 46.75 -5.41 1.08
C HIS A 344 45.45 -5.38 1.91
N ASP A 345 45.51 -5.78 3.18
CA ASP A 345 44.33 -5.78 4.06
C ASP A 345 43.82 -4.35 4.32
N ALA A 346 44.71 -3.36 4.42
CA ALA A 346 44.32 -1.96 4.55
C ALA A 346 43.66 -1.39 3.28
N ILE A 347 44.19 -1.72 2.09
CA ILE A 347 43.58 -1.32 0.81
C ILE A 347 42.20 -1.96 0.67
N LYS A 348 42.09 -3.27 0.92
CA LYS A 348 40.80 -3.99 0.86
C LYS A 348 39.76 -3.38 1.81
N LEU A 349 40.18 -3.05 3.03
CA LEU A 349 39.32 -2.43 4.02
C LEU A 349 38.86 -1.03 3.59
N ASN A 350 39.76 -0.18 3.08
CA ASN A 350 39.40 1.13 2.56
C ASN A 350 38.43 1.04 1.37
N LEU A 351 38.70 0.16 0.40
CA LEU A 351 37.81 -0.06 -0.74
C LEU A 351 36.44 -0.54 -0.30
N PHE A 352 36.38 -1.47 0.65
CA PHE A 352 35.12 -1.93 1.21
C PHE A 352 34.36 -0.78 1.88
N THR A 353 35.01 0.03 2.70
CA THR A 353 34.35 1.15 3.39
C THR A 353 33.82 2.21 2.42
N GLN A 354 34.55 2.51 1.34
CA GLN A 354 34.06 3.35 0.24
C GLN A 354 32.85 2.71 -0.47
N THR A 355 32.94 1.42 -0.79
CA THR A 355 31.82 0.69 -1.41
C THR A 355 30.59 0.69 -0.49
N MET A 356 30.79 0.55 0.81
CA MET A 356 29.76 0.53 1.83
C MET A 356 29.09 1.89 2.04
N SER A 357 29.83 3.00 1.91
CA SER A 357 29.22 4.34 1.96
C SER A 357 28.36 4.62 0.73
N ASP A 358 28.77 4.11 -0.42
CA ASP A 358 28.18 4.46 -1.71
C ASP A 358 27.09 3.48 -2.16
N ASN A 359 26.98 2.33 -1.50
CA ASN A 359 25.99 1.34 -1.87
C ASN A 359 24.55 1.73 -1.48
N ARG A 360 23.60 1.25 -2.29
CA ARG A 360 22.16 1.41 -2.04
C ARG A 360 21.66 0.29 -1.13
N PHE A 361 22.07 0.30 0.15
CA PHE A 361 21.57 -0.66 1.14
C PHE A 361 20.15 -0.30 1.59
N GLY A 362 19.14 -0.93 1.00
CA GLY A 362 17.72 -0.69 1.32
C GLY A 362 16.79 -1.08 0.19
N ILE A 363 15.59 -0.51 0.20
CA ILE A 363 14.51 -0.83 -0.75
C ILE A 363 14.19 0.42 -1.60
N SER A 364 13.86 0.21 -2.87
CA SER A 364 13.38 1.23 -3.81
C SER A 364 11.87 1.11 -4.01
N CYS A 365 11.21 2.23 -4.32
CA CYS A 365 9.83 2.25 -4.79
C CYS A 365 9.84 2.13 -6.31
N GLY A 366 9.61 0.92 -6.82
CA GLY A 366 9.76 0.57 -8.23
C GLY A 366 11.12 0.98 -8.79
N GLN A 367 11.10 1.55 -10.00
CA GLN A 367 12.25 2.20 -10.64
C GLN A 367 12.33 3.70 -10.35
N VAL A 368 11.42 4.23 -9.53
CA VAL A 368 11.22 5.69 -9.39
C VAL A 368 12.26 6.31 -8.46
N PHE A 369 12.38 5.79 -7.23
CA PHE A 369 13.32 6.34 -6.25
C PHE A 369 13.73 5.32 -5.18
N PHE A 370 14.88 5.59 -4.56
CA PHE A 370 15.38 4.82 -3.42
C PHE A 370 14.83 5.40 -2.09
N ILE A 371 14.31 4.54 -1.22
CA ILE A 371 13.62 4.97 0.00
C ILE A 371 14.65 5.35 1.06
N THR A 372 14.84 6.66 1.25
CA THR A 372 15.68 7.23 2.31
C THR A 372 14.85 8.05 3.27
N LYS A 373 15.39 8.37 4.45
CA LYS A 373 14.71 9.27 5.41
C LYS A 373 14.37 10.63 4.80
N PHE A 374 15.25 11.19 3.98
CA PHE A 374 15.00 12.45 3.29
C PHE A 374 13.88 12.31 2.26
N LYS A 375 13.95 11.28 1.39
CA LYS A 375 12.91 11.02 0.39
C LYS A 375 11.55 10.73 1.01
N PHE A 376 11.52 10.07 2.17
CA PHE A 376 10.28 9.89 2.93
C PHE A 376 9.66 11.24 3.36
N VAL A 377 10.46 12.15 3.93
CA VAL A 377 9.98 13.49 4.32
C VAL A 377 9.52 14.28 3.09
N GLU A 378 10.29 14.21 1.99
CA GLU A 378 9.95 14.84 0.72
C GLU A 378 8.60 14.33 0.18
N LEU A 379 8.39 13.01 0.15
CA LEU A 379 7.12 12.39 -0.26
C LEU A 379 5.97 12.82 0.64
N PHE A 380 6.18 12.82 1.96
CA PHE A 380 5.16 13.28 2.90
C PHE A 380 4.73 14.73 2.62
N LEU A 381 5.69 15.62 2.36
CA LEU A 381 5.42 17.01 2.01
C LEU A 381 4.75 17.14 0.64
N MET A 382 5.20 16.38 -0.36
CA MET A 382 4.54 16.35 -1.68
C MET A 382 3.09 15.87 -1.59
N ASN A 383 2.77 14.94 -0.68
CA ASN A 383 1.41 14.47 -0.47
C ASN A 383 0.53 15.58 0.09
N PHE A 384 1.05 16.37 1.04
CA PHE A 384 0.35 17.53 1.55
C PHE A 384 0.10 18.60 0.47
N VAL A 385 1.12 18.90 -0.35
CA VAL A 385 0.99 19.84 -1.47
C VAL A 385 -0.01 19.33 -2.50
N LEU A 386 0.02 18.04 -2.83
CA LEU A 386 -0.92 17.44 -3.78
C LEU A 386 -2.36 17.54 -3.28
N ILE A 387 -2.60 17.25 -2.00
CA ILE A 387 -3.92 17.43 -1.37
C ILE A 387 -4.36 18.89 -1.49
N LEU A 388 -3.50 19.85 -1.15
CA LEU A 388 -3.82 21.28 -1.24
C LEU A 388 -4.11 21.72 -2.67
N MET A 389 -3.32 21.28 -3.66
CA MET A 389 -3.52 21.61 -5.07
C MET A 389 -4.84 21.04 -5.59
N PHE A 390 -5.15 19.78 -5.26
CA PHE A 390 -6.43 19.17 -5.61
C PHE A 390 -7.60 19.88 -4.93
N TYR A 391 -7.46 20.19 -3.64
CA TYR A 391 -8.48 20.92 -2.89
C TYR A 391 -8.75 22.28 -3.55
N LYS A 392 -7.70 23.06 -3.83
CA LYS A 392 -7.84 24.37 -4.49
C LYS A 392 -8.49 24.26 -5.87
N LYS A 393 -8.13 23.26 -6.68
CA LYS A 393 -8.61 23.15 -8.07
C LYS A 393 -10.03 22.61 -8.19
N PHE A 394 -10.47 21.74 -7.29
CA PHE A 394 -11.75 21.04 -7.42
C PHE A 394 -12.81 21.43 -6.38
N CYS A 395 -12.40 22.15 -5.32
CA CYS A 395 -13.30 22.54 -4.23
C CYS A 395 -13.61 24.04 -4.21
N LEU A 396 -12.73 24.88 -4.76
CA LEU A 396 -12.95 26.33 -4.91
C LEU A 396 -13.48 26.73 -6.30
N LEU A 397 -13.63 25.75 -7.19
CA LEU A 397 -14.40 25.81 -8.44
C LEU A 397 -15.71 25.06 -8.21
#